data_AF-A0A015KBN7-F1
#
_entry.id   AF-A0A015KBN7-F1
#
_cell.length_a   1.000
_cell.length_b   1.000
_cell.length_c   1.000
_cell.angle_alpha   90.00
_cell.angle_beta   90.00
_cell.angle_gamma   90.00
#
_symmetry.space_group_name_H-M   'P 1'
#
loop_
_entity.id
_entity.type
_entity.pdbx_description
1 polymer ?
#
loop_
_entity_poly.entity_id
_entity_poly.type
_entity_poly.pdbx_seq_one_letter_code
_entity_poly.pdbx_strand_id
1 'polypeptide(L)'
;MSKKLSKKIFKKAFERDSDYYIDWLEKSITEEYFHYYEFSKFGNIKEIGNKATSMVYRAKLKNIDHFYVLKSFHGKSFKNVVNEVKLHQKISSHPNIIQFYGATKIKGSE
;
A
#
# COMPACT_ATOMS: atom_id res chain seq x y z
N MET A 1 38.42 6.86 -1.46
CA MET A 1 37.48 7.44 -0.47
C MET A 1 36.13 7.90 -1.07
N SER A 2 36.02 8.20 -2.37
CA SER A 2 34.80 8.79 -2.99
C SER A 2 33.58 7.86 -3.13
N LYS A 3 33.76 6.56 -3.42
CA LYS A 3 32.64 5.61 -3.66
C LYS A 3 31.75 5.40 -2.42
N LYS A 4 32.30 5.52 -1.21
CA LYS A 4 31.56 5.30 0.06
C LYS A 4 30.69 6.51 0.43
N LEU A 5 31.15 7.72 0.11
CA LEU A 5 30.41 8.96 0.34
C LEU A 5 29.20 9.06 -0.61
N SER A 6 29.38 8.73 -1.89
CA SER A 6 28.30 8.70 -2.89
C SER A 6 27.17 7.73 -2.50
N LYS A 7 27.51 6.50 -2.08
CA LYS A 7 26.51 5.52 -1.59
C LYS A 7 25.73 6.02 -0.37
N LYS A 8 26.40 6.72 0.57
CA LYS A 8 25.77 7.27 1.79
C LYS A 8 24.78 8.40 1.44
N ILE A 9 25.17 9.29 0.53
CA ILE A 9 24.30 10.39 0.06
C ILE A 9 23.08 9.84 -0.66
N PHE A 10 23.28 8.87 -1.56
CA PHE A 10 22.20 8.22 -2.29
C PHE A 10 21.23 7.49 -1.36
N LYS A 11 21.76 6.73 -0.39
CA LYS A 11 20.94 6.07 0.64
C LYS A 11 20.11 7.07 1.43
N LYS A 12 20.71 8.18 1.90
CA LYS A 12 20.00 9.22 2.66
C LYS A 12 18.95 9.97 1.81
N ALA A 13 19.17 10.13 0.51
CA ALA A 13 18.15 10.70 -0.39
C ALA A 13 16.98 9.73 -0.57
N PHE A 14 17.26 8.44 -0.76
CA PHE A 14 16.25 7.40 -0.88
C PHE A 14 15.41 7.23 0.39
N GLU A 15 16.04 7.28 1.57
CA GLU A 15 15.35 7.27 2.88
C GLU A 15 14.41 8.47 3.02
N ARG A 16 14.88 9.69 2.73
CA ARG A 16 14.06 10.91 2.78
C ARG A 16 12.85 10.87 1.84
N ASP A 17 13.02 10.34 0.64
CA ASP A 17 11.90 10.17 -0.30
C ASP A 17 10.88 9.17 0.26
N SER A 18 11.34 8.07 0.86
CA SER A 18 10.48 7.08 1.50
C SER A 18 9.66 7.68 2.63
N ASP A 19 10.30 8.44 3.53
CA ASP A 19 9.67 9.08 4.69
C ASP A 19 8.54 10.02 4.24
N TYR A 20 8.78 10.85 3.22
CA TYR A 20 7.75 11.74 2.68
C TYR A 20 6.48 11.01 2.21
N TYR A 21 6.62 9.87 1.53
CA TYR A 21 5.45 9.11 1.06
C TYR A 21 4.75 8.33 2.16
N ILE A 22 5.48 7.91 3.21
CA ILE A 22 4.89 7.33 4.42
C ILE A 22 4.06 8.38 5.15
N ASP A 23 4.64 9.56 5.39
CA ASP A 23 3.93 10.70 6.00
C ASP A 23 2.66 11.06 5.22
N TRP A 24 2.74 11.05 3.88
CA TRP A 24 1.57 11.29 3.04
C TRP A 24 0.48 10.22 3.25
N LEU A 25 0.84 8.94 3.38
CA LEU A 25 -0.13 7.87 3.63
C LEU A 25 -0.77 8.00 5.01
N GLU A 26 0.04 8.25 6.05
CA GLU A 26 -0.44 8.40 7.43
C GLU A 26 -1.36 9.62 7.57
N LYS A 27 -0.97 10.75 6.96
CA LYS A 27 -1.80 11.94 6.89
C LYS A 27 -3.09 11.68 6.11
N SER A 28 -3.03 10.95 4.99
CA SER A 28 -4.22 10.64 4.19
C SER A 28 -5.23 9.76 4.92
N ILE A 29 -4.75 8.88 5.82
CA ILE A 29 -5.61 8.10 6.72
C ILE A 29 -6.21 9.01 7.80
N THR A 30 -5.40 9.88 8.40
CA THR A 30 -5.81 10.77 9.51
C THR A 30 -6.81 11.83 9.04
N GLU A 31 -6.66 12.33 7.81
CA GLU A 31 -7.55 13.30 7.17
C GLU A 31 -8.69 12.62 6.38
N GLU A 32 -8.88 11.31 6.55
CA GLU A 32 -10.00 10.53 5.99
C GLU A 32 -10.12 10.53 4.46
N TYR A 33 -9.03 10.78 3.71
CA TYR A 33 -9.02 10.68 2.24
C TYR A 33 -9.30 9.26 1.73
N PHE A 34 -8.98 8.26 2.54
CA PHE A 34 -9.39 6.89 2.32
C PHE A 34 -9.46 6.15 3.65
N HIS A 35 -10.29 5.10 3.70
CA HIS A 35 -10.49 4.35 4.94
C HIS A 35 -9.26 3.52 5.30
N TYR A 36 -8.98 3.47 6.61
CA TYR A 36 -8.04 2.51 7.17
C TYR A 36 -8.79 1.35 7.81
N TYR A 37 -8.33 0.13 7.49
CA TYR A 37 -8.84 -1.10 8.07
C TYR A 37 -7.71 -1.79 8.83
N GLU A 38 -7.96 -2.15 10.08
CA GLU A 38 -7.04 -3.03 10.80
C GLU A 38 -6.94 -4.39 10.08
N PHE A 39 -5.72 -4.88 9.87
CA PHE A 39 -5.50 -6.12 9.13
C PHE A 39 -6.20 -7.33 9.80
N SER A 40 -6.32 -7.31 11.12
CA SER A 40 -7.03 -8.31 11.93
C SER A 40 -8.53 -8.43 11.58
N LYS A 41 -9.13 -7.42 10.94
CA LYS A 41 -10.51 -7.45 10.46
C LYS A 41 -10.66 -8.31 9.21
N PHE A 42 -9.59 -8.71 8.54
CA PHE A 42 -9.66 -9.61 7.40
C PHE A 42 -9.52 -11.07 7.84
N GLY A 43 -10.34 -11.94 7.26
CA GLY A 43 -10.29 -13.39 7.44
C GLY A 43 -10.41 -14.11 6.10
N ASN A 44 -10.32 -15.45 6.09
CA ASN A 44 -10.36 -16.25 4.86
C ASN A 44 -9.41 -15.70 3.78
N ILE A 45 -8.19 -15.35 4.19
CA ILE A 45 -7.17 -14.76 3.33
C ILE A 45 -6.58 -15.90 2.49
N LYS A 46 -6.69 -15.78 1.17
CA LYS A 46 -6.15 -16.74 0.21
C LYS A 46 -5.39 -16.00 -0.89
N GLU A 47 -4.16 -16.43 -1.17
CA GLU A 47 -3.42 -15.91 -2.31
C GLU A 47 -4.13 -16.27 -3.62
N ILE A 48 -4.28 -15.29 -4.50
CA ILE A 48 -4.90 -15.44 -5.82
C ILE A 48 -4.00 -14.94 -6.95
N GLY A 49 -2.85 -14.34 -6.62
CA GLY A 49 -1.91 -13.89 -7.62
C GLY A 49 -0.57 -13.49 -7.01
N ASN A 50 0.51 -13.85 -7.71
CA ASN A 50 1.86 -13.52 -7.33
C ASN A 50 2.57 -12.87 -8.51
N LYS A 51 3.18 -11.72 -8.28
CA LYS A 51 4.07 -11.04 -9.21
C LYS A 51 5.35 -10.70 -8.47
N ALA A 52 6.44 -10.53 -9.23
CA ALA A 52 7.75 -10.18 -8.69
C ALA A 52 7.76 -8.97 -7.72
N THR A 53 6.79 -8.06 -7.85
CA THR A 53 6.71 -6.83 -7.05
C THR A 53 5.46 -6.73 -6.17
N SER A 54 4.59 -7.74 -6.16
CA SER A 54 3.30 -7.66 -5.45
C SER A 54 2.65 -9.02 -5.28
N MET A 55 2.02 -9.24 -4.13
CA MET A 55 1.15 -10.38 -3.91
C MET A 55 -0.30 -9.90 -3.81
N VAL A 56 -1.22 -10.71 -4.31
CA VAL A 56 -2.65 -10.40 -4.36
C VAL A 56 -3.39 -11.51 -3.64
N TYR A 57 -4.21 -11.12 -2.68
CA TYR A 57 -5.00 -12.02 -1.85
C TYR A 57 -6.47 -11.68 -1.97
N ARG A 58 -7.33 -12.70 -1.97
CA ARG A 58 -8.74 -12.54 -1.65
C ARG A 58 -8.89 -12.64 -0.14
N ALA A 59 -9.65 -11.75 0.47
CA ALA A 59 -9.98 -11.80 1.90
C ALA A 59 -11.44 -11.43 2.14
N LYS A 60 -12.03 -11.94 3.21
CA LYS A 60 -13.35 -11.53 3.69
C LYS A 60 -13.18 -10.52 4.82
N LEU A 61 -13.89 -9.39 4.75
CA LEU A 61 -13.94 -8.45 5.87
C LEU A 61 -14.87 -9.03 6.95
N LYS A 62 -14.38 -9.18 8.18
CA LYS A 62 -15.19 -9.68 9.31
C LYS A 62 -16.41 -8.77 9.48
N ASN A 63 -17.58 -9.38 9.70
CA ASN A 63 -18.89 -8.72 9.83
C ASN A 63 -19.52 -8.21 8.52
N ILE A 64 -18.84 -8.35 7.38
CA ILE A 64 -19.44 -8.08 6.06
C ILE A 64 -19.35 -9.36 5.24
N ASP A 65 -20.47 -9.82 4.68
CA ASP A 65 -20.48 -11.02 3.84
C ASP A 65 -20.00 -10.72 2.41
N HIS A 66 -18.83 -10.11 2.30
CA HIS A 66 -18.25 -9.70 1.03
C HIS A 66 -16.74 -9.98 0.96
N PHE A 67 -16.28 -10.37 -0.22
CA PHE A 67 -14.87 -10.59 -0.50
C PHE A 67 -14.23 -9.32 -1.08
N TYR A 68 -13.04 -9.03 -0.58
CA TYR A 68 -12.18 -7.94 -1.02
C TYR A 68 -10.87 -8.49 -1.56
N VAL A 69 -10.21 -7.69 -2.38
CA VAL A 69 -8.85 -7.97 -2.86
C VAL A 69 -7.87 -7.13 -2.04
N LEU A 70 -6.93 -7.80 -1.39
CA LEU A 70 -5.79 -7.19 -0.72
C LEU A 70 -4.57 -7.31 -1.64
N LYS A 71 -3.96 -6.18 -1.98
CA LYS A 71 -2.70 -6.15 -2.76
C LYS A 71 -1.57 -5.68 -1.86
N SER A 72 -0.62 -6.57 -1.59
CA SER A 72 0.63 -6.19 -0.93
C SER A 72 1.69 -5.81 -1.97
N PHE A 73 2.57 -4.90 -1.59
CA PHE A 73 3.70 -4.47 -2.42
C PHE A 73 4.99 -4.88 -1.73
N HIS A 74 5.87 -5.56 -2.47
CA HIS A 74 7.20 -5.96 -2.00
C HIS A 74 8.23 -5.48 -3.04
N GLY A 75 9.35 -4.93 -2.58
CA GLY A 75 10.38 -4.40 -3.47
C GLY A 75 9.97 -3.17 -4.31
N LYS A 76 8.78 -2.58 -4.07
CA LYS A 76 8.39 -1.29 -4.65
C LYS A 76 8.69 -0.15 -3.68
N SER A 77 9.03 1.02 -4.22
CA SER A 77 9.11 2.26 -3.42
C SER A 77 7.70 2.73 -3.00
N PHE A 78 7.61 3.39 -1.83
CA PHE A 78 6.36 4.00 -1.37
C PHE A 78 5.80 5.02 -2.37
N LYS A 79 6.68 5.71 -3.11
CA LYS A 79 6.29 6.58 -4.25
C LYS A 79 5.35 5.87 -5.23
N ASN A 80 5.70 4.65 -5.64
CA ASN A 80 4.93 3.90 -6.61
C ASN A 80 3.57 3.48 -6.04
N VAL A 81 3.54 3.13 -4.75
CA VAL A 81 2.28 2.80 -4.04
C VAL A 81 1.37 4.02 -3.97
N VAL A 82 1.90 5.17 -3.53
CA VAL A 82 1.14 6.43 -3.44
C VAL A 82 0.62 6.88 -4.80
N ASN A 83 1.42 6.76 -5.86
CA ASN A 83 0.99 7.09 -7.21
C ASN A 83 -0.17 6.19 -7.68
N GLU A 84 -0.11 4.89 -7.40
CA GLU A 84 -1.19 3.95 -7.76
C GLU A 84 -2.49 4.30 -7.01
N VAL A 85 -2.42 4.61 -5.72
CA VAL A 85 -3.58 5.06 -4.92
C VAL A 85 -4.19 6.34 -5.49
N LYS A 86 -3.36 7.35 -5.78
CA LYS A 86 -3.81 8.62 -6.36
C LYS A 86 -4.45 8.44 -7.74
N LEU A 87 -3.92 7.55 -8.57
CA LEU A 87 -4.50 7.25 -9.87
C LEU A 87 -5.87 6.60 -9.73
N HIS A 88 -6.01 5.59 -8.87
CA HIS A 88 -7.31 4.97 -8.59
C HIS A 88 -8.34 5.99 -8.11
N GLN A 89 -7.99 6.87 -7.17
CA GLN A 89 -8.91 7.90 -6.66
C GLN A 89 -9.40 8.88 -7.75
N LYS A 90 -8.60 9.13 -8.80
CA LYS A 90 -9.00 10.02 -9.90
C LYS A 90 -9.98 9.37 -10.88
N ILE A 91 -9.98 8.04 -10.98
CA ILE A 91 -10.76 7.29 -11.98
C ILE A 91 -11.86 6.42 -11.36
N SER A 92 -12.01 6.45 -10.04
CA SER A 92 -12.77 5.46 -9.27
C SER A 92 -14.29 5.50 -9.46
N SER A 93 -14.87 6.55 -10.04
CA SER A 93 -16.32 6.71 -10.12
C SER A 93 -17.03 5.84 -11.16
N HIS A 94 -16.29 5.03 -11.95
CA HIS A 94 -16.88 4.24 -13.02
C HIS A 94 -17.19 2.79 -12.58
N PRO A 95 -18.40 2.25 -12.84
CA PRO A 95 -18.82 0.92 -12.37
C PRO A 95 -17.97 -0.24 -12.90
N ASN A 96 -17.28 -0.05 -14.03
CA ASN A 96 -16.42 -1.06 -14.65
C ASN A 96 -14.93 -0.94 -14.25
N ILE A 97 -14.59 -0.04 -13.34
CA ILE A 97 -13.22 0.13 -12.82
C ILE A 97 -13.17 -0.43 -11.39
N ILE A 98 -12.10 -1.14 -11.06
CA ILE A 98 -11.90 -1.67 -9.72
C ILE A 98 -11.79 -0.50 -8.73
N GLN A 99 -12.77 -0.42 -7.82
CA GLN A 99 -12.81 0.58 -6.77
C GLN A 99 -11.70 0.34 -5.74
N PHE A 100 -10.98 1.41 -5.38
CA PHE A 100 -10.12 1.43 -4.20
C PHE A 100 -10.95 1.78 -2.96
N TYR A 101 -10.94 0.89 -1.95
CA TYR A 101 -11.72 1.07 -0.73
C TYR A 101 -10.91 1.64 0.44
N GLY A 102 -9.59 1.41 0.47
CA GLY A 102 -8.78 1.85 1.61
C GLY A 102 -7.46 1.10 1.74
N ALA A 103 -6.79 1.32 2.86
CA ALA A 103 -5.49 0.75 3.17
C ALA A 103 -5.54 -0.07 4.47
N THR A 104 -4.54 -0.96 4.60
CA THR A 104 -4.29 -1.70 5.83
C THR A 104 -2.79 -1.88 6.01
N LYS A 105 -2.34 -1.93 7.27
CA LYS A 105 -0.93 -2.16 7.60
C LYS A 105 -0.80 -3.60 8.10
N ILE A 106 0.00 -4.38 7.38
CA ILE A 106 0.48 -5.67 7.89
C ILE A 106 1.53 -5.33 8.95
N LYS A 107 1.29 -5.70 10.21
CA LYS A 107 2.38 -5.68 11.19
C LYS A 107 3.44 -6.64 10.66
N GLY A 108 4.65 -6.13 10.39
CA GLY A 108 5.78 -7.01 10.14
C GLY A 108 5.91 -7.95 11.33
N SER A 109 6.16 -9.24 11.07
CA SER A 109 6.70 -10.13 12.09
C SER A 109 7.96 -9.45 12.64
N GLU A 110 7.95 -9.15 13.94
CA GLU A 110 9.13 -8.70 14.68
C GLU A 110 10.31 -9.64 14.50
#